data_AF-A0A165UBV7-F1
#
_entry.id   AF-A0A165UBV7-F1
#
_cell.length_a   1.000
_cell.length_b   1.000
_cell.length_c   1.000
_cell.angle_alpha   90.00
_cell.angle_beta   90.00
_cell.angle_gamma   90.00
#
_symmetry.space_group_name_H-M   'P 1'
#
loop_
_entity.id
_entity.type
_entity.pdbx_description
1 polymer ?
#
loop_
_entity_poly.entity_id
_entity_poly.type
_entity_poly.pdbx_seq_one_letter_code
_entity_poly.pdbx_strand_id
1 'polypeptide(L)'
;MFSKSRRTSAVSFFLYVVVLLLTLFFAAVSCALLLSQAVRTDRRRTWNKNFNAVVIGAAVLRPVQAVVSVVYCLKRRLAVHRRLQRISKTYRTLGGDELPERVYRFIQQEYTRACLITHESQPKDGFQEGWGRPGTRYAGVRFRTGLLDTIREIDALAHLIIPRHPVLRPHARMLHHFRFIVPLLPRDEDGLTPLHYYDSAMQLARHASREPTETEYVVGMAAASEIKRILDECRQEMLEGSSSHLSEATSAEL
;
A
#
# COMPACT_ATOMS: atom_id res chain seq x y z
N MET A 1 17.81 19.90 17.62
CA MET A 1 17.28 19.06 16.52
C MET A 1 17.73 19.49 15.11
N PHE A 2 18.84 20.23 14.94
CA PHE A 2 19.25 20.84 13.64
C PHE A 2 20.32 20.05 12.84
N SER A 3 20.92 19.00 13.40
CA SER A 3 22.01 18.24 12.76
C SER A 3 21.53 17.30 11.63
N LYS A 4 20.33 16.70 11.76
CA LYS A 4 19.78 15.72 10.81
C LYS A 4 19.44 16.33 9.43
N SER A 5 19.13 17.62 9.37
CA SER A 5 18.80 18.34 8.14
C SER A 5 20.02 18.62 7.25
N ARG A 6 21.22 18.80 7.83
CA ARG A 6 22.44 19.03 7.03
C ARG A 6 22.92 17.74 6.35
N ARG A 7 22.84 16.59 7.02
CA ARG A 7 23.26 15.30 6.47
C ARG A 7 22.39 14.85 5.29
N THR A 8 21.07 15.02 5.39
CA THR A 8 20.13 14.67 4.30
C THR A 8 20.33 15.56 3.06
N SER A 9 20.63 16.85 3.26
CA SER A 9 20.99 17.74 2.16
C SER A 9 22.29 17.33 1.46
N ALA A 10 23.33 16.97 2.21
CA ALA A 10 24.61 16.52 1.65
C ALA A 10 24.48 15.20 0.86
N VAL A 11 23.72 14.23 1.39
CA VAL A 11 23.45 12.96 0.69
C VAL A 11 22.66 13.19 -0.61
N SER A 12 21.66 14.08 -0.59
CA SER A 12 20.89 14.40 -1.79
C SER A 12 21.74 15.08 -2.87
N PHE A 13 22.69 15.93 -2.47
CA PHE A 13 23.63 16.58 -3.37
C PHE A 13 24.61 15.57 -3.97
N PHE A 14 25.17 14.68 -3.15
CA PHE A 14 26.08 13.63 -3.60
C PHE A 14 25.39 12.68 -4.59
N LEU A 15 24.18 12.21 -4.27
CA LEU A 15 23.39 11.34 -5.15
C LEU A 15 23.11 12.03 -6.50
N TYR A 16 22.81 13.33 -6.48
CA TYR A 16 22.58 14.11 -7.70
C TYR A 16 23.85 14.20 -8.58
N VAL A 17 25.01 14.47 -7.97
CA VAL A 17 26.31 14.51 -8.67
C VAL A 17 26.64 13.14 -9.28
N VAL A 18 26.39 12.05 -8.55
CA VAL A 18 26.61 10.69 -9.04
C VAL A 18 25.72 10.36 -10.23
N VAL A 19 24.42 10.69 -10.16
CA VAL A 19 23.49 10.48 -11.29
C VAL A 19 23.94 11.28 -12.51
N LEU A 20 24.37 12.53 -12.33
CA LEU A 20 24.87 13.37 -13.42
C LEU A 20 26.13 12.77 -14.06
N LEU A 21 27.11 12.34 -13.27
CA LEU A 21 28.33 11.69 -13.76
C LEU A 21 28.02 10.39 -14.50
N LEU A 22 27.11 9.56 -13.99
CA LEU A 22 26.68 8.33 -14.65
C LEU A 22 26.02 8.62 -15.99
N THR A 23 25.10 9.60 -16.06
CA THR A 23 24.46 9.97 -17.32
C THR A 23 25.48 10.51 -18.35
N LEU A 24 26.46 11.28 -17.90
CA LEU A 24 27.54 11.78 -18.75
C LEU A 24 28.42 10.64 -19.27
N PHE A 25 28.75 9.68 -18.41
CA PHE A 25 29.55 8.50 -18.77
C PHE A 25 28.83 7.62 -19.81
N PHE A 26 27.57 7.27 -19.57
CA PHE A 26 26.78 6.49 -20.54
C PHE A 26 26.61 7.22 -21.87
N ALA A 27 26.45 8.55 -21.85
CA ALA A 27 26.40 9.36 -23.06
C ALA A 27 27.74 9.33 -23.84
N ALA A 28 28.87 9.39 -23.15
CA ALA A 28 30.20 9.31 -23.76
C ALA A 28 30.46 7.92 -24.38
N VAL A 29 30.12 6.85 -23.66
CA VAL A 29 30.24 5.47 -24.15
C VAL A 29 29.34 5.24 -25.36
N SER A 30 28.08 5.70 -25.30
CA SER A 30 27.16 5.64 -26.44
C SER A 30 27.72 6.38 -27.66
N CYS A 31 28.34 7.55 -27.47
CA CYS A 31 29.00 8.30 -28.54
C CYS A 31 30.16 7.51 -29.17
N ALA A 32 31.01 6.89 -28.36
CA ALA A 32 32.13 6.08 -28.84
C ALA A 32 31.65 4.83 -29.61
N LEU A 33 30.58 4.19 -29.15
CA LEU A 33 30.00 3.03 -29.82
C LEU A 33 29.35 3.39 -31.15
N LEU A 34 28.64 4.51 -31.23
CA LEU A 34 28.06 4.98 -32.50
C LEU A 34 29.14 5.37 -33.51
N LEU A 35 30.23 6.00 -33.07
CA LEU A 35 31.39 6.27 -33.93
C LEU A 35 32.03 4.96 -34.43
N SER A 36 32.18 3.97 -33.54
CA SER A 36 32.73 2.65 -33.87
C SER A 36 31.85 1.89 -34.86
N GLN A 37 30.53 1.94 -34.69
CA GLN A 37 29.58 1.31 -35.62
C GLN A 37 29.58 2.01 -36.99
N ALA A 38 29.56 3.35 -37.03
CA ALA A 38 29.59 4.11 -38.28
C ALA A 38 30.84 3.83 -39.12
N VAL A 39 32.00 3.61 -38.49
CA VAL A 39 33.25 3.25 -39.17
C VAL A 39 33.21 1.80 -39.71
N ARG A 40 32.50 0.88 -39.05
CA ARG A 40 32.42 -0.53 -39.45
C ARG A 40 31.38 -0.81 -40.54
N THR A 41 30.31 -0.02 -40.62
CA THR A 41 29.22 -0.23 -41.59
C THR A 41 29.47 0.36 -42.98
N ASP A 42 30.58 1.08 -43.18
CA ASP A 42 30.91 1.66 -44.49
C ASP A 42 31.80 0.74 -45.34
N ARG A 43 31.32 0.48 -46.55
CA ARG A 43 31.91 -0.46 -47.52
C ARG A 43 33.18 0.07 -48.18
N ARG A 44 33.52 1.37 -48.06
CA ARG A 44 34.74 1.97 -48.64
C ARG A 44 35.75 2.52 -47.61
N ARG A 45 35.57 2.28 -46.31
CA ARG A 45 36.53 2.61 -45.24
C ARG A 45 37.16 4.01 -45.39
N THR A 46 36.37 5.02 -45.77
CA THR A 46 36.87 6.38 -46.06
C THR A 46 36.20 7.40 -45.14
N TRP A 47 37.01 8.12 -44.34
CA TRP A 47 36.54 8.98 -43.25
C TRP A 47 35.70 10.18 -43.67
N ASN A 48 35.89 10.71 -44.89
CA ASN A 48 35.34 12.02 -45.28
C ASN A 48 33.84 12.02 -45.63
N LYS A 49 33.22 10.89 -45.98
CA LYS A 49 31.79 10.85 -46.38
C LYS A 49 30.83 10.41 -45.27
N ASN A 50 31.34 9.82 -44.18
CA ASN A 50 30.53 9.36 -43.04
C ASN A 50 30.27 10.43 -41.98
N PHE A 51 30.97 11.56 -42.02
CA PHE A 51 30.82 12.61 -41.03
C PHE A 51 29.39 13.19 -41.01
N ASN A 52 28.71 13.25 -42.16
CA ASN A 52 27.34 13.75 -42.25
C ASN A 52 26.31 12.88 -41.50
N ALA A 53 26.44 11.55 -41.52
CA ALA A 53 25.52 10.67 -40.81
C ALA A 53 25.72 10.76 -39.28
N VAL A 54 26.96 10.91 -38.84
CA VAL A 54 27.33 11.13 -37.42
C VAL A 54 26.86 12.51 -36.94
N VAL A 55 26.99 13.54 -37.77
CA VAL A 55 26.52 14.90 -37.47
C VAL A 55 25.01 14.94 -37.31
N ILE A 56 24.23 14.27 -38.16
CA ILE A 56 22.76 14.26 -38.05
C ILE A 56 22.29 13.47 -36.81
N GLY A 57 22.89 12.32 -36.53
CA GLY A 57 22.56 11.52 -35.34
C GLY A 57 23.00 12.16 -34.01
N ALA A 58 24.14 12.84 -33.99
CA ALA A 58 24.65 13.55 -32.81
C ALA A 58 23.97 14.91 -32.59
N ALA A 59 23.55 15.61 -33.65
CA ALA A 59 22.97 16.96 -33.54
C ALA A 59 21.47 16.98 -33.19
N VAL A 60 20.70 15.91 -33.43
CA VAL A 60 19.25 15.97 -33.23
C VAL A 60 18.80 15.22 -31.96
N LEU A 61 19.22 13.96 -31.79
CA LEU A 61 18.67 13.12 -30.72
C LEU A 61 19.24 13.44 -29.33
N ARG A 62 20.55 13.73 -29.26
CA ARG A 62 21.27 13.95 -28.01
C ARG A 62 21.01 15.29 -27.32
N PRO A 63 21.00 16.45 -28.01
CA PRO A 63 20.70 17.71 -27.33
C PRO A 63 19.25 17.74 -26.84
N VAL A 64 18.30 17.11 -27.56
CA VAL A 64 16.92 17.00 -27.10
C VAL A 64 16.83 16.23 -25.77
N GLN A 65 17.52 15.09 -25.64
CA GLN A 65 17.53 14.34 -24.38
C GLN A 65 18.21 15.12 -23.24
N ALA A 66 19.33 15.81 -23.52
CA ALA A 66 20.02 16.62 -22.54
C ALA A 66 19.17 17.82 -22.09
N VAL A 67 18.50 18.50 -23.01
CA VAL A 67 17.61 19.64 -22.74
C VAL A 67 16.40 19.18 -21.92
N VAL A 68 15.78 18.06 -22.26
CA VAL A 68 14.65 17.51 -21.50
C VAL A 68 15.06 17.17 -20.05
N SER A 69 16.24 16.57 -19.87
CA SER A 69 16.79 16.26 -18.53
C SER A 69 17.02 17.53 -17.71
N VAL A 70 17.68 18.54 -18.30
CA VAL A 70 17.98 19.81 -17.63
C VAL A 70 16.70 20.57 -17.26
N VAL A 71 15.71 20.62 -18.16
CA VAL A 71 14.40 21.24 -17.90
C VAL A 71 13.67 20.55 -16.75
N TYR A 72 13.70 19.22 -16.70
CA TYR A 72 13.10 18.46 -15.60
C TYR A 72 13.79 18.74 -14.25
N CYS A 73 15.12 18.80 -14.24
CA CYS A 73 15.91 19.14 -13.05
C CYS A 73 15.62 20.57 -12.56
N LEU A 74 15.55 21.55 -13.47
CA LEU A 74 15.23 22.94 -13.16
C LEU A 74 13.81 23.09 -12.60
N LYS A 75 12.82 22.42 -13.20
CA LYS A 75 11.43 22.42 -12.72
C LYS A 75 11.34 21.90 -11.28
N ARG A 76 12.04 20.79 -10.98
CA ARG A 76 12.07 20.21 -9.64
C ARG A 76 12.72 21.16 -8.63
N ARG A 77 13.86 21.78 -8.99
CA ARG A 77 14.56 22.72 -8.11
C ARG A 77 13.73 23.99 -7.84
N LEU A 78 13.08 24.53 -8.86
CA LEU A 78 12.20 25.68 -8.74
C LEU A 78 10.95 25.38 -7.92
N ALA A 79 10.34 24.20 -8.08
CA ALA A 79 9.19 23.79 -7.28
C ALA A 79 9.55 23.67 -5.78
N VAL A 80 10.71 23.08 -5.48
CA VAL A 80 11.22 22.99 -4.10
C VAL A 80 11.51 24.37 -3.54
N HIS A 81 12.15 25.25 -4.32
CA HIS A 81 12.46 26.61 -3.88
C HIS A 81 11.19 27.44 -3.63
N ARG A 82 10.18 27.32 -4.50
CA ARG A 82 8.87 27.97 -4.31
C ARG A 82 8.15 27.43 -3.08
N ARG A 83 8.21 26.13 -2.80
CA ARG A 83 7.65 25.54 -1.56
C ARG A 83 8.37 26.06 -0.32
N LEU A 84 9.69 26.17 -0.35
CA LEU A 84 10.49 26.73 0.75
C LEU A 84 10.29 28.24 0.95
N GLN A 85 9.99 28.99 -0.11
CA GLN A 85 9.62 30.41 -0.02
C GLN A 85 8.20 30.61 0.53
N ARG A 86 7.31 29.64 0.30
CA ARG A 86 5.93 29.67 0.82
C ARG A 86 5.86 29.38 2.33
N ILE A 87 6.87 28.72 2.89
CA ILE A 87 7.08 28.70 4.34
C ILE A 87 7.49 30.13 4.71
N SER A 88 6.57 30.88 5.33
CA SER A 88 6.79 32.27 5.73
C SER A 88 8.07 32.37 6.57
N LYS A 89 9.15 32.84 5.96
CA LYS A 89 10.38 33.22 6.66
C LYS A 89 10.21 34.49 7.51
N THR A 90 8.99 35.04 7.54
CA THR A 90 8.58 36.24 8.27
C THR A 90 8.26 35.96 9.73
N TYR A 91 9.06 35.15 10.41
CA TYR A 91 9.33 35.40 11.82
C TYR A 91 10.73 36.02 11.86
N ARG A 92 10.82 37.29 11.46
CA ARG A 92 11.83 38.15 12.07
C ARG A 92 11.42 38.14 13.54
N THR A 93 12.11 37.34 14.35
CA THR A 93 11.92 37.35 15.80
C THR A 93 12.09 38.80 16.19
N LEU A 94 10.98 39.47 16.50
CA LEU A 94 10.96 40.83 17.01
C LEU A 94 11.97 40.83 18.15
N GLY A 95 13.08 41.53 17.97
CA GLY A 95 14.10 41.62 19.01
C GLY A 95 13.44 42.24 20.24
N GLY A 96 13.81 41.81 21.44
CA GLY A 96 13.27 42.38 22.68
C GLY A 96 13.39 43.91 22.76
N ASP A 97 14.30 44.48 21.97
CA ASP A 97 14.60 45.91 21.89
C ASP A 97 13.70 46.68 20.89
N GLU A 98 12.96 46.01 20.01
CA GLU A 98 12.12 46.66 18.98
C GLU A 98 10.70 47.00 19.50
N LEU A 99 10.30 46.50 20.68
CA LEU A 99 8.98 46.73 21.26
C LEU A 99 9.04 47.04 22.75
N PRO A 100 8.06 47.81 23.29
CA PRO A 100 7.88 47.94 24.73
C PRO A 100 7.73 46.56 25.38
N GLU A 101 8.46 46.33 26.47
CA GLU A 101 8.58 45.04 27.14
C GLU A 101 7.22 44.37 27.47
N ARG A 102 6.21 45.20 27.80
CA ARG A 102 4.84 44.72 28.06
C ARG A 102 4.20 44.06 26.84
N VAL A 103 4.39 44.62 25.66
CA VAL A 103 3.84 44.11 24.40
C VAL A 103 4.58 42.83 24.00
N TYR A 104 5.91 42.83 24.13
CA TYR A 104 6.73 41.64 23.87
C TYR A 104 6.32 40.46 24.76
N ARG A 105 6.18 40.67 26.07
CA ARG A 105 5.74 39.64 27.03
C ARG A 105 4.34 39.11 26.70
N PHE A 106 3.40 40.00 26.35
CA PHE A 106 2.04 39.61 25.97
C PHE A 106 2.03 38.72 24.71
N ILE A 107 2.76 39.12 23.67
CA ILE A 107 2.88 38.34 22.42
C ILE A 107 3.51 36.97 22.70
N GLN A 108 4.58 36.91 23.50
CA GLN A 108 5.24 35.67 23.84
C GLN A 108 4.32 34.74 24.66
N GLN A 109 3.51 35.29 25.55
CA GLN A 109 2.54 34.54 26.33
C GLN A 109 1.43 33.95 25.44
N GLU A 110 0.81 34.75 24.56
CA GLU A 110 -0.23 34.27 23.65
C GLU A 110 0.33 33.28 22.61
N TYR A 111 1.55 33.50 22.12
CA TYR A 111 2.22 32.54 21.24
C TYR A 111 2.47 31.21 21.94
N THR A 112 2.97 31.23 23.19
CA THR A 112 3.21 30.02 23.98
C THR A 112 1.89 29.30 24.27
N ARG A 113 0.84 30.05 24.65
CA ARG A 113 -0.50 29.52 24.85
C ARG A 113 -1.05 28.86 23.59
N ALA A 114 -0.93 29.51 22.43
CA ALA A 114 -1.36 28.96 21.15
C ALA A 114 -0.57 27.69 20.79
N CYS A 115 0.75 27.68 21.02
CA CYS A 115 1.59 26.49 20.81
C CYS A 115 1.17 25.33 21.71
N LEU A 116 0.89 25.61 22.99
CA LEU A 116 0.43 24.61 23.95
C LEU A 116 -0.94 24.06 23.57
N ILE A 117 -1.91 24.92 23.24
CA ILE A 117 -3.24 24.51 22.77
C ILE A 117 -3.11 23.66 21.51
N THR A 118 -2.28 24.08 20.56
CA THR A 118 -2.05 23.33 19.32
C THR A 118 -1.47 21.95 19.61
N HIS A 119 -0.44 21.87 20.46
CA HIS A 119 0.18 20.61 20.85
C HIS A 119 -0.80 19.69 21.60
N GLU A 120 -1.60 20.24 22.50
CA GLU A 120 -2.57 19.47 23.26
C GLU A 120 -3.77 19.03 22.43
N SER A 121 -4.15 19.82 21.43
CA SER A 121 -5.22 19.49 20.48
C SER A 121 -4.84 18.42 19.46
N GLN A 122 -3.56 18.03 19.38
CA GLN A 122 -3.16 16.93 18.52
C GLN A 122 -3.75 15.62 19.06
N PRO A 123 -4.38 14.79 18.22
CA PRO A 123 -4.88 13.49 18.65
C PRO A 123 -3.70 12.60 19.05
N LYS A 124 -3.46 12.45 20.35
CA LYS A 124 -2.40 11.60 20.90
C LYS A 124 -2.80 10.12 20.89
N ASP A 125 -4.05 9.84 21.24
CA ASP A 125 -4.61 8.50 21.32
C ASP A 125 -6.02 8.47 20.71
N GLY A 126 -6.10 8.26 19.39
CA GLY A 126 -7.37 8.02 18.71
C GLY A 126 -7.86 6.60 19.00
N PHE A 127 -8.45 6.37 20.17
CA PHE A 127 -9.17 5.14 20.47
C PHE A 127 -10.67 5.34 20.22
N GLN A 128 -11.18 4.64 19.21
CA GLN A 128 -12.61 4.52 18.98
C GLN A 128 -13.01 3.06 19.23
N GLU A 129 -14.03 2.85 20.05
CA GLU A 129 -14.56 1.50 20.28
C GLU A 129 -14.99 0.85 18.95
N GLY A 130 -14.68 -0.44 18.80
CA GLY A 130 -14.94 -1.18 17.56
C GLY A 130 -13.92 -0.98 16.44
N TRP A 131 -12.93 -0.11 16.62
CA TRP A 131 -11.82 0.07 15.68
C TRP A 131 -10.52 -0.47 16.26
N GLY A 132 -9.69 -1.05 15.39
CA GLY A 132 -8.34 -1.44 15.78
C GLY A 132 -7.46 -0.23 16.06
N ARG A 133 -6.65 -0.34 17.12
CA ARG A 133 -5.75 0.72 17.57
C ARG A 133 -4.70 1.06 16.49
N PRO A 134 -4.40 2.35 16.24
CA PRO A 134 -3.34 2.72 15.31
C PRO A 134 -2.00 2.14 15.78
N GLY A 135 -1.26 1.52 14.85
CA GLY A 135 0.01 0.85 15.15
C GLY A 135 -0.10 -0.63 15.53
N THR A 136 -1.30 -1.19 15.70
CA THR A 136 -1.49 -2.65 15.83
C THR A 136 -1.75 -3.30 14.46
N ARG A 137 -1.76 -4.64 14.42
CA ARG A 137 -2.07 -5.42 13.21
C ARG A 137 -3.46 -5.14 12.62
N TYR A 138 -4.37 -4.54 13.41
CA TYR A 138 -5.74 -4.23 13.00
C TYR A 138 -5.97 -2.72 12.83
N ALA A 139 -4.90 -1.92 12.71
CA ALA A 139 -5.02 -0.48 12.50
C ALA A 139 -5.92 -0.16 11.30
N GLY A 140 -6.98 0.63 11.54
CA GLY A 140 -7.92 1.04 10.49
C GLY A 140 -8.97 -0.01 10.11
N VAL A 141 -9.03 -1.14 10.81
CA VAL A 141 -10.11 -2.13 10.63
C VAL A 141 -11.24 -1.83 11.60
N ARG A 142 -12.47 -1.74 11.07
CA ARG A 142 -13.69 -1.72 11.88
C ARG A 142 -14.15 -3.15 12.11
N PHE A 143 -14.08 -3.63 13.34
CA PHE A 143 -14.30 -5.03 13.70
C PHE A 143 -15.67 -5.54 13.29
N ARG A 144 -16.74 -4.77 13.52
CA ARG A 144 -18.11 -5.13 13.12
C ARG A 144 -18.23 -5.33 11.60
N THR A 145 -17.73 -4.39 10.81
CA THR A 145 -17.78 -4.48 9.34
C THR A 145 -16.92 -5.63 8.82
N GLY A 146 -15.69 -5.75 9.31
CA GLY A 146 -14.79 -6.82 8.90
C GLY A 146 -15.36 -8.22 9.16
N LEU A 147 -16.05 -8.41 10.29
CA LEU A 147 -16.77 -9.66 10.58
C LEU A 147 -17.93 -9.89 9.62
N LEU A 148 -18.78 -8.89 9.39
CA LEU A 148 -19.97 -9.04 8.54
C LEU A 148 -19.62 -9.28 7.06
N ASP A 149 -18.51 -8.72 6.58
CA ASP A 149 -18.05 -8.92 5.21
C ASP A 149 -17.67 -10.39 4.94
N THR A 150 -17.19 -11.11 5.95
CA THR A 150 -16.85 -12.54 5.80
C THR A 150 -18.04 -13.43 5.42
N ILE A 151 -19.27 -13.01 5.72
CA ILE A 151 -20.48 -13.80 5.43
C ILE A 151 -20.63 -14.01 3.93
N ARG A 152 -20.39 -12.96 3.13
CA ARG A 152 -20.53 -13.02 1.67
C ARG A 152 -19.50 -13.94 1.05
N GLU A 153 -18.30 -13.96 1.60
CA GLU A 153 -17.21 -14.81 1.12
C GLU A 153 -17.48 -16.28 1.42
N ILE A 154 -17.92 -16.61 2.64
CA ILE A 154 -18.29 -17.98 3.01
C ILE A 154 -19.50 -18.46 2.21
N ASP A 155 -20.50 -17.60 2.01
CA ASP A 155 -21.69 -17.92 1.20
C ASP A 155 -21.32 -18.21 -0.26
N ALA A 156 -20.41 -17.44 -0.85
CA ALA A 156 -19.92 -17.70 -2.19
C ALA A 156 -19.22 -19.07 -2.30
N LEU A 157 -18.36 -19.42 -1.33
CA LEU A 157 -17.71 -20.73 -1.28
C LEU A 157 -18.71 -21.88 -1.08
N ALA A 158 -19.70 -21.67 -0.21
CA ALA A 158 -20.76 -22.64 0.03
C ALA A 158 -21.56 -22.96 -1.25
N HIS A 159 -21.88 -21.94 -2.05
CA HIS A 159 -22.60 -22.12 -3.33
C HIS A 159 -21.75 -22.83 -4.39
N LEU A 160 -20.42 -22.76 -4.32
CA LEU A 160 -19.54 -23.53 -5.22
C LEU A 160 -19.60 -25.03 -4.94
N ILE A 161 -19.71 -25.41 -3.67
CA ILE A 161 -19.76 -26.83 -3.24
C ILE A 161 -21.18 -27.37 -3.37
N ILE A 162 -22.18 -26.58 -2.98
CA ILE A 162 -23.59 -26.95 -3.03
C ILE A 162 -24.34 -25.90 -3.87
N PRO A 163 -24.48 -26.10 -5.19
CA PRO A 163 -25.15 -25.13 -6.06
C PRO A 163 -26.62 -24.88 -5.72
N ARG A 164 -27.27 -25.81 -5.01
CA ARG A 164 -28.66 -25.70 -4.53
C ARG A 164 -28.78 -25.08 -3.13
N HIS A 165 -27.70 -24.49 -2.61
CA HIS A 165 -27.73 -23.79 -1.33
C HIS A 165 -28.75 -22.63 -1.39
N PRO A 166 -29.57 -22.42 -0.34
CA PRO A 166 -30.52 -21.33 -0.33
C PRO A 166 -29.81 -19.98 -0.30
N VAL A 167 -30.35 -18.96 -0.97
CA VAL A 167 -29.78 -17.60 -0.94
C VAL A 167 -29.77 -17.02 0.48
N LEU A 168 -28.68 -16.33 0.82
CA LEU A 168 -28.49 -15.66 2.12
C LEU A 168 -29.64 -14.70 2.46
N ARG A 169 -30.28 -14.94 3.61
CA ARG A 169 -31.29 -14.04 4.18
C ARG A 169 -30.66 -13.13 5.24
N PRO A 170 -30.91 -11.81 5.21
CA PRO A 170 -30.27 -10.87 6.14
C PRO A 170 -30.49 -11.19 7.63
N HIS A 171 -31.67 -11.72 7.98
CA HIS A 171 -32.08 -11.98 9.36
C HIS A 171 -31.91 -13.44 9.78
N ALA A 172 -31.47 -14.33 8.88
CA ALA A 172 -31.23 -15.71 9.25
C ALA A 172 -29.96 -15.81 10.11
N ARG A 173 -29.98 -16.72 11.10
CA ARG A 173 -28.75 -17.10 11.83
C ARG A 173 -27.83 -17.86 10.91
N MET A 174 -26.52 -17.68 11.08
CA MET A 174 -25.52 -18.33 10.24
C MET A 174 -25.53 -19.83 10.46
N LEU A 175 -25.77 -20.28 11.68
CA LEU A 175 -25.91 -21.70 12.01
C LEU A 175 -27.04 -22.38 11.22
N HIS A 176 -28.18 -21.70 11.01
CA HIS A 176 -29.29 -22.26 10.24
C HIS A 176 -29.03 -22.23 8.73
N HIS A 177 -28.44 -21.12 8.25
CA HIS A 177 -28.09 -20.95 6.84
C HIS A 177 -27.07 -21.99 6.38
N PHE A 178 -26.03 -22.23 7.18
CA PHE A 178 -24.95 -23.17 6.88
C PHE A 178 -25.14 -24.55 7.50
N ARG A 179 -26.37 -24.94 7.89
CA ARG A 179 -26.62 -26.26 8.50
C ARG A 179 -26.12 -27.44 7.65
N PHE A 180 -26.14 -27.27 6.34
CA PHE A 180 -25.76 -28.30 5.37
C PHE A 180 -24.25 -28.56 5.34
N ILE A 181 -23.46 -27.59 5.79
CA ILE A 181 -22.00 -27.66 5.86
C ILE A 181 -21.54 -28.20 7.23
N VAL A 182 -22.39 -28.12 8.26
CA VAL A 182 -22.08 -28.60 9.62
C VAL A 182 -21.47 -30.00 9.66
N PRO A 183 -21.95 -31.00 8.89
CA PRO A 183 -21.35 -32.34 8.90
C PRO A 183 -19.91 -32.40 8.38
N LEU A 184 -19.48 -31.43 7.57
CA LEU A 184 -18.13 -31.36 7.00
C LEU A 184 -17.12 -30.72 7.95
N LEU A 185 -17.58 -30.06 9.01
CA LEU A 185 -16.72 -29.34 9.94
C LEU A 185 -16.23 -30.26 11.07
N PRO A 186 -14.96 -30.14 11.48
CA PRO A 186 -14.45 -30.84 12.64
C PRO A 186 -15.20 -30.39 13.89
N ARG A 187 -15.30 -31.30 14.85
CA ARG A 187 -15.85 -31.02 16.18
C ARG A 187 -14.70 -30.93 17.17
N ASP A 188 -14.73 -29.91 18.00
CA ASP A 188 -13.82 -29.80 19.13
C ASP A 188 -14.17 -30.81 20.22
N GLU A 189 -13.32 -30.90 21.24
CA GLU A 189 -13.52 -31.71 22.46
C GLU A 189 -14.88 -31.44 23.15
N ASP A 190 -15.37 -30.21 23.05
CA ASP A 190 -16.67 -29.79 23.59
C ASP A 190 -17.86 -30.12 22.67
N GLY A 191 -17.61 -30.78 21.53
CA GLY A 191 -18.61 -31.09 20.51
C GLY A 191 -19.09 -29.87 19.71
N LEU A 192 -18.48 -28.70 19.92
CA LEU A 192 -18.76 -27.47 19.17
C LEU A 192 -18.00 -27.48 17.85
N THR A 193 -18.62 -26.95 16.80
CA THR A 193 -17.98 -26.74 15.50
C THR A 193 -17.53 -25.28 15.35
N PRO A 194 -16.55 -24.99 14.47
CA PRO A 194 -16.16 -23.61 14.12
C PRO A 194 -17.34 -22.70 13.75
N LEU A 195 -18.41 -23.28 13.20
CA LEU A 195 -19.64 -22.56 12.88
C LEU A 195 -20.37 -21.99 14.11
N HIS A 196 -20.26 -22.63 15.29
CA HIS A 196 -20.88 -22.14 16.52
C HIS A 196 -20.15 -20.88 17.03
N TYR A 197 -18.81 -20.91 17.04
CA TYR A 197 -18.00 -19.73 17.36
C TYR A 197 -18.25 -18.60 16.37
N TYR A 198 -18.34 -18.93 15.08
CA TYR A 198 -18.68 -17.95 14.05
C TYR A 198 -20.08 -17.36 14.24
N ASP A 199 -21.11 -18.18 14.48
CA ASP A 199 -22.48 -17.68 14.70
C ASP A 199 -22.55 -16.78 15.93
N SER A 200 -21.92 -17.15 17.04
CA SER A 200 -21.87 -16.29 18.24
C SER A 200 -21.23 -14.92 17.96
N ALA A 201 -20.11 -14.88 17.24
CA ALA A 201 -19.46 -13.64 16.84
C ALA A 201 -20.34 -12.79 15.89
N MET A 202 -21.07 -13.43 14.98
CA MET A 202 -22.00 -12.74 14.09
C MET A 202 -23.23 -12.18 14.82
N GLN A 203 -23.78 -12.92 15.79
CA GLN A 203 -24.89 -12.43 16.61
C GLN A 203 -24.49 -11.21 17.43
N LEU A 204 -23.29 -11.24 18.02
CA LEU A 204 -22.71 -10.07 18.70
C LEU A 204 -22.55 -8.90 17.73
N ALA A 205 -21.97 -9.13 16.55
CA ALA A 205 -21.77 -8.08 15.56
C ALA A 205 -23.09 -7.44 15.09
N ARG A 206 -24.17 -8.23 14.95
CA ARG A 206 -25.47 -7.77 14.42
C ARG A 206 -26.38 -7.13 15.47
N HIS A 207 -26.43 -7.68 16.67
CA HIS A 207 -27.48 -7.35 17.64
C HIS A 207 -26.97 -6.71 18.94
N ALA A 208 -25.66 -6.79 19.22
CA ALA A 208 -25.14 -6.16 20.43
C ALA A 208 -25.18 -4.63 20.31
N SER A 209 -25.60 -3.97 21.39
CA SER A 209 -25.53 -2.51 21.52
C SER A 209 -24.08 -2.01 21.59
N ARG A 210 -23.17 -2.83 22.15
CA ARG A 210 -21.73 -2.56 22.19
C ARG A 210 -21.03 -2.93 20.89
N GLU A 211 -19.96 -2.22 20.54
CA GLU A 211 -19.06 -2.63 19.47
C GLU A 211 -18.21 -3.85 19.92
N PRO A 212 -17.89 -4.78 19.01
CA PRO A 212 -17.12 -5.97 19.34
C PRO A 212 -15.69 -5.61 19.74
N THR A 213 -15.16 -6.36 20.71
CA THR A 213 -13.79 -6.22 21.20
C THR A 213 -12.79 -6.89 20.25
N GLU A 214 -11.51 -6.53 20.38
CA GLU A 214 -10.45 -7.13 19.56
C GLU A 214 -10.36 -8.66 19.75
N THR A 215 -10.56 -9.16 20.97
CA THR A 215 -10.53 -10.60 21.25
C THR A 215 -11.70 -11.33 20.58
N GLU A 216 -12.91 -10.81 20.70
CA GLU A 216 -14.10 -11.36 20.03
C GLU A 216 -13.95 -11.33 18.50
N TYR A 217 -13.37 -10.25 17.97
CA TYR A 217 -13.05 -10.13 16.54
C TYR A 217 -12.06 -11.20 16.09
N VAL A 218 -10.99 -11.42 16.84
CA VAL A 218 -9.98 -12.44 16.53
C VAL A 218 -10.58 -13.83 16.51
N VAL A 219 -11.42 -14.17 17.50
CA VAL A 219 -12.09 -15.48 17.56
C VAL A 219 -13.03 -15.66 16.37
N GLY A 220 -13.85 -14.65 16.06
CA GLY A 220 -14.77 -14.71 14.92
C GLY A 220 -14.04 -14.83 13.57
N MET A 221 -12.94 -14.11 13.39
CA MET A 221 -12.12 -14.18 12.18
C MET A 221 -11.37 -15.50 12.05
N ALA A 222 -10.88 -16.05 13.15
CA ALA A 222 -10.23 -17.37 13.16
C ALA A 222 -11.23 -18.45 12.72
N ALA A 223 -12.41 -18.49 13.34
CA ALA A 223 -13.48 -19.43 12.96
C ALA A 223 -13.90 -19.25 11.48
N ALA A 224 -14.04 -18.02 11.01
CA ALA A 224 -14.33 -17.75 9.60
C ALA A 224 -13.24 -18.28 8.67
N SER A 225 -11.97 -18.07 9.02
CA SER A 225 -10.83 -18.55 8.21
C SER A 225 -10.75 -20.07 8.17
N GLU A 226 -11.08 -20.74 9.28
CA GLU A 226 -11.11 -22.19 9.36
C GLU A 226 -12.24 -22.78 8.50
N ILE A 227 -13.45 -22.21 8.56
CA ILE A 227 -14.56 -22.61 7.69
C ILE A 227 -14.17 -22.45 6.22
N LYS A 228 -13.56 -21.32 5.83
CA LYS A 228 -13.11 -21.11 4.45
C LYS A 228 -12.09 -22.15 4.03
N ARG A 229 -11.09 -22.43 4.88
CA ARG A 229 -10.06 -23.44 4.61
C ARG A 229 -10.69 -24.81 4.34
N ILE A 230 -11.61 -25.26 5.20
CA ILE A 230 -12.28 -26.55 5.05
C ILE A 230 -13.11 -26.59 3.75
N LEU A 231 -13.83 -25.52 3.43
CA LEU A 231 -14.59 -25.45 2.18
C LEU A 231 -13.68 -25.48 0.94
N ASP A 232 -12.54 -24.79 0.99
CA ASP A 232 -11.56 -24.82 -0.11
C ASP A 232 -10.90 -26.20 -0.25
N GLU A 233 -10.61 -26.89 0.86
CA GLU A 233 -10.12 -28.27 0.87
C GLU A 233 -11.15 -29.22 0.24
N CYS A 234 -12.42 -29.18 0.67
CA CYS A 234 -13.48 -29.98 0.06
C CYS A 234 -13.64 -29.69 -1.44
N ARG A 235 -13.49 -28.43 -1.85
CA ARG A 235 -13.55 -28.04 -3.26
C ARG A 235 -12.38 -28.61 -4.06
N GLN A 236 -11.18 -28.63 -3.50
CA GLN A 236 -10.00 -29.24 -4.14
C GLN A 236 -10.17 -30.75 -4.29
N GLU A 237 -10.62 -31.43 -3.23
CA GLU A 237 -10.91 -32.87 -3.28
C GLU A 237 -11.96 -33.22 -4.34
N MET A 238 -13.01 -32.41 -4.51
CA MET A 238 -14.01 -32.59 -5.57
C MET A 238 -13.40 -32.46 -6.99
N LEU A 239 -12.49 -31.50 -7.18
CA LEU A 239 -11.83 -31.30 -8.48
C LEU A 239 -10.86 -32.45 -8.80
N GLU A 240 -10.09 -32.88 -7.81
CA GLU A 240 -9.15 -34.00 -7.95
C GLU A 240 -9.89 -35.32 -8.18
N GLY A 241 -10.94 -35.61 -7.40
CA GLY A 241 -11.77 -36.80 -7.56
C GLY A 241 -12.51 -36.85 -8.91
N SER A 242 -12.92 -35.70 -9.45
CA SER A 242 -13.49 -35.65 -10.80
C SER A 242 -12.46 -35.97 -11.89
N SER A 243 -11.19 -35.62 -11.68
CA SER A 243 -10.12 -35.85 -12.66
C SER A 243 -9.62 -37.30 -12.67
N SER A 244 -9.56 -37.94 -11.50
CA SER A 244 -9.16 -39.35 -11.38
C SER A 244 -10.21 -40.29 -11.98
N HIS A 245 -11.50 -40.03 -11.76
CA HIS A 245 -12.58 -40.82 -12.36
C HIS A 245 -12.62 -40.72 -13.90
N LEU A 246 -12.31 -39.54 -14.47
CA LEU A 246 -12.21 -39.38 -15.93
C LEU A 246 -11.03 -40.17 -16.50
N SER A 247 -9.87 -40.12 -15.84
CA SER A 247 -8.67 -40.88 -16.23
C SER A 247 -8.91 -42.39 -16.18
N GLU A 248 -9.47 -42.91 -15.08
CA GLU A 248 -9.76 -44.34 -14.93
C GLU A 248 -10.81 -44.82 -15.94
N ALA A 249 -11.87 -44.04 -16.20
CA ALA A 249 -12.87 -44.38 -17.21
C ALA A 249 -12.25 -44.46 -18.62
N THR A 250 -11.39 -43.50 -19.00
CA THR A 250 -10.69 -43.57 -20.30
C THR A 250 -9.63 -44.67 -20.39
N SER A 251 -9.11 -45.15 -19.25
CA SER A 251 -8.11 -46.23 -19.21
C SER A 251 -8.75 -47.60 -19.29
N ALA A 252 -10.00 -47.75 -18.82
CA ALA A 252 -10.76 -48.99 -18.87
C ALA A 252 -11.41 -49.27 -20.24
N GLU A 253 -11.45 -48.28 -21.13
CA GLU A 253 -11.99 -48.38 -22.50
C GLU A 253 -10.92 -48.64 -23.58
N LEU A 254 -9.65 -48.81 -23.19
CA LEU A 254 -8.52 -49.18 -24.06
C LEU A 254 -8.03 -50.60 -23.78
#